data_AF-Q2W857-F1
#
_entry.id   AF-Q2W857-F1
#
_cell.length_a   1.000
_cell.length_b   1.000
_cell.length_c   1.000
_cell.angle_alpha   90.00
_cell.angle_beta   90.00
_cell.angle_gamma   90.00
#
_symmetry.space_group_name_H-M   'P 1'
#
loop_
_entity.id
_entity.type
_entity.pdbx_description
1 polymer ?
#
loop_
_entity_poly.entity_id
_entity_poly.type
_entity_poly.pdbx_seq_one_letter_code
_entity_poly.pdbx_strand_id
1 'polypeptide(L)' 'MAVDPEHVARAANDLMGHYGQAALDVARKQAERASRAGDMPALDQALMVLTEIERHQAVSSTPVT' A
#
# COMPACT_ATOMS: atom_id res chain seq x y z
N MET A 1 -1.28 9.20 -16.63
CA MET A 1 -1.26 7.72 -16.77
C MET A 1 -2.03 7.21 -15.57
N ALA A 2 -3.18 6.57 -15.78
CA ALA A 2 -4.00 6.09 -14.66
C ALA A 2 -3.28 4.89 -14.03
N VAL A 3 -3.25 4.82 -12.71
CA VAL A 3 -2.67 3.69 -11.98
C VAL A 3 -3.66 2.52 -12.08
N ASP A 4 -3.21 1.39 -12.63
CA ASP A 4 -4.06 0.20 -12.77
C ASP A 4 -4.37 -0.44 -11.40
N PRO A 5 -5.65 -0.62 -11.04
CA PRO A 5 -6.03 -1.13 -9.72
C PRO A 5 -5.56 -2.57 -9.47
N GLU A 6 -5.47 -3.41 -10.51
CA GLU A 6 -4.90 -4.76 -10.39
C GLU A 6 -3.40 -4.72 -10.06
N HIS A 7 -2.70 -3.71 -10.57
CA HIS A 7 -1.28 -3.51 -10.28
C HIS A 7 -1.08 -3.08 -8.82
N VAL A 8 -1.96 -2.21 -8.31
CA VAL A 8 -1.99 -1.79 -6.90
C VAL A 8 -2.24 -2.99 -5.98
N ALA A 9 -3.25 -3.81 -6.28
CA ALA A 9 -3.59 -4.98 -5.47
C ALA A 9 -2.44 -6.01 -5.45
N ARG A 10 -1.79 -6.23 -6.60
CA ARG A 10 -0.63 -7.12 -6.69
C ARG A 10 0.55 -6.59 -5.89
N ALA A 11 0.86 -5.29 -6.00
CA ALA A 11 1.93 -4.66 -5.25
C ALA A 11 1.67 -4.69 -3.73
N ALA A 12 0.43 -4.44 -3.31
CA ALA A 12 0.01 -4.57 -1.90
C ALA A 12 0.20 -5.99 -1.38
N ASN A 13 -0.23 -7.00 -2.15
CA ASN A 13 -0.11 -8.40 -1.77
C ASN A 13 1.36 -8.87 -1.70
N ASP A 14 2.20 -8.40 -2.63
CA ASP A 14 3.63 -8.67 -2.63
C ASP A 14 4.33 -8.03 -1.40
N LEU A 15 3.97 -6.79 -1.08
CA LEU A 15 4.44 -6.11 0.14
C LEU A 15 4.00 -6.85 1.41
N MET A 16 2.74 -7.26 1.49
CA MET A 16 2.22 -8.02 2.63
C MET A 16 2.86 -9.41 2.73
N GLY A 17 3.11 -10.09 1.61
CA GLY A 17 3.79 -11.38 1.58
C GLY A 17 5.26 -11.28 2.00
N HIS A 18 5.95 -10.20 1.59
CA HIS A 18 7.38 -10.04 1.86
C HIS A 18 7.67 -9.43 3.24
N TYR A 19 6.88 -8.43 3.66
CA TYR A 19 7.10 -7.67 4.90
C TYR A 19 6.12 -8.00 6.02
N GLY A 20 5.05 -8.76 5.75
CA GLY A 20 4.06 -9.16 6.74
C GLY A 20 3.42 -7.95 7.43
N GLN A 21 3.54 -7.91 8.76
CA GLN A 21 3.03 -6.81 9.60
C GLN A 21 3.73 -5.47 9.34
N ALA A 22 4.97 -5.48 8.82
CA ALA A 22 5.70 -4.26 8.50
C ALA A 22 5.33 -3.65 7.13
N ALA A 23 4.51 -4.33 6.32
CA ALA A 23 4.12 -3.89 4.98
C ALA A 23 3.51 -2.47 4.98
N LEU A 24 2.72 -2.15 6.00
CA LEU A 24 2.11 -0.83 6.17
C LEU A 24 3.15 0.28 6.38
N ASP A 25 4.13 0.04 7.26
CA ASP A 25 5.20 0.99 7.55
C ASP A 25 6.12 1.20 6.33
N VAL A 26 6.38 0.13 5.58
CA VAL A 26 7.15 0.20 4.32
C VAL A 26 6.39 0.99 3.26
N ALA A 27 5.10 0.72 3.03
CA ALA A 27 4.28 1.47 2.09
C ALA A 27 4.22 2.96 2.45
N ARG A 28 4.10 3.28 3.74
CA ARG A 28 4.09 4.67 4.24
C ARG A 28 5.40 5.39 3.92
N LYS A 29 6.54 4.75 4.18
CA LYS A 29 7.86 5.30 3.84
C LYS A 29 8.03 5.52 2.34
N GLN A 30 7.45 4.66 1.50
CA GLN A 30 7.48 4.84 0.05
C GLN A 30 6.66 6.06 -0.38
N ALA A 31 5.46 6.25 0.17
CA ALA A 31 4.65 7.45 -0.07
C ALA A 31 5.39 8.72 0.38
N GLU A 32 6.02 8.73 1.57
CA GLU A 32 6.81 9.87 2.04
C GLU A 32 7.99 10.18 1.13
N ARG A 33 8.68 9.15 0.59
CA ARG A 33 9.78 9.34 -0.37
C ARG A 33 9.28 9.92 -1.69
N ALA A 34 8.19 9.40 -2.23
CA ALA A 34 7.59 9.90 -3.47
C ALA A 34 7.12 11.36 -3.32
N SER A 35 6.50 11.68 -2.17
CA SER A 35 6.12 13.04 -1.80
C SER A 35 7.32 13.98 -1.74
N ARG A 36 8.42 13.59 -1.07
CA ARG A 36 9.65 14.39 -1.01
C ARG A 36 10.34 14.57 -2.36
N ALA A 37 10.22 13.58 -3.25
CA ALA A 37 10.77 13.65 -4.60
C ALA A 37 9.93 14.52 -5.54
N GLY A 38 8.71 14.91 -5.15
CA GLY A 38 7.76 15.62 -6.00
C GLY A 38 7.15 14.74 -7.10
N ASP A 39 7.29 13.42 -7.01
CA ASP A 39 6.75 12.47 -7.97
C ASP A 39 5.29 12.17 -7.62
N MET A 40 4.39 13.04 -8.08
CA MET A 40 2.96 12.94 -7.80
C MET A 40 2.32 11.64 -8.31
N PRO A 41 2.66 11.11 -9.51
CA PRO A 41 2.20 9.79 -9.94
C PRO A 41 2.64 8.65 -9.03
N ALA A 42 3.91 8.65 -8.59
CA ALA A 42 4.40 7.62 -7.68
C ALA A 42 3.78 7.75 -6.28
N LEU A 43 3.51 8.98 -5.83
CA LEU A 43 2.82 9.25 -4.57
C LEU A 43 1.39 8.72 -4.61
N ASP A 44 0.64 9.02 -5.67
CA ASP A 44 -0.73 8.55 -5.86
C ASP A 44 -0.81 7.03 -5.82
N GLN A 45 0.09 6.36 -6.57
CA GLN A 45 0.21 4.90 -6.54
C GLN A 45 0.56 4.37 -5.14
N ALA A 46 1.53 4.97 -4.45
CA ALA A 46 1.94 4.52 -3.12
C ALA A 46 0.82 4.67 -2.08
N LEU A 47 0.01 5.73 -2.18
CA LEU A 47 -1.15 5.95 -1.33
C LEU A 47 -2.25 4.92 -1.62
N MET A 48 -2.53 4.60 -2.89
CA MET A 48 -3.48 3.54 -3.24
C MET A 48 -3.05 2.18 -2.70
N VAL A 49 -1.77 1.83 -2.80
CA VAL A 49 -1.22 0.58 -2.24
C VAL A 49 -1.34 0.57 -0.71
N LEU A 50 -1.07 1.70 -0.05
CA LEU A 50 -1.21 1.82 1.40
C LEU A 50 -2.66 1.60 1.85
N THR A 51 -3.63 2.25 1.20
CA THR A 51 -5.05 2.06 1.49
C THR A 51 -5.49 0.60 1.31
N GLU A 52 -4.98 -0.09 0.28
CA GLU A 52 -5.31 -1.50 0.08
C GLU A 52 -4.70 -2.38 1.19
N ILE A 53 -3.45 -2.15 1.60
CA ILE A 53 -2.83 -2.87 2.72
C ILE A 53 -3.63 -2.64 4.01
N GLU A 54 -4.05 -1.39 4.30
CA GLU A 54 -4.89 -1.08 5.46
C GLU A 54 -6.22 -1.82 5.41
N ARG A 55 -6.87 -1.89 4.24
CA ARG A 55 -8.11 -2.65 4.06
C ARG A 55 -7.91 -4.14 4.37
N HIS A 56 -6.86 -4.75 3.85
CA HIS A 56 -6.57 -6.16 4.07
C HIS A 56 -6.24 -6.47 5.55
N GLN A 57 -5.51 -5.58 6.21
CA GLN A 57 -5.21 -5.71 7.64
C GLN A 57 -6.44 -5.46 8.53
N ALA A 58 -7.31 -4.52 8.17
CA ALA A 58 -8.55 -4.25 8.87
C ALA A 58 -9.53 -5.44 8.78
N VAL A 59 -9.66 -6.06 7.61
CA VAL A 59 -10.46 -7.28 7.41
C VAL A 59 -9.85 -8.47 8.17
N SER A 60 -8.52 -8.57 8.25
CA SER A 60 -7.85 -9.59 9.05
C SER A 60 -7.96 -9.35 10.57
N SER A 61 -8.33 -8.13 10.98
CA SER A 61 -8.43 -7.73 12.40
C SER A 61 -9.84 -7.77 12.96
N THR A 62 -10.87 -8.05 12.14
CA THR A 62 -12.21 -8.32 12.68
C THR A 62 -12.26 -9.75 13.23
N PRO A 63 -12.37 -9.95 14.55
CA PRO A 63 -12.70 -11.26 15.09
C PRO A 63 -14.17 -11.50 14.74
N VAL A 64 -14.46 -12.54 13.96
CA VAL A 64 -15.80 -13.10 13.91
C VAL A 64 -16.15 -13.51 15.35
N THR A 65 -17.10 -12.82 15.95
CA THR A 65 -17.73 -13.17 17.23
C THR A 65 -19.00 -13.94 16.95
#